data_AF-A0A852ZJH2-F1
#
_entry.id   AF-A0A852ZJH2-F1
#
_cell.length_a   1.000
_cell.length_b   1.000
_cell.length_c   1.000
_cell.angle_alpha   90.00
_cell.angle_beta   90.00
_cell.angle_gamma   90.00
#
_symmetry.space_group_name_H-M   'P 1'
#
loop_
_entity.id
_entity.type
_entity.pdbx_description
1 polymer ?
#
loop_
_entity_poly.entity_id
_entity_poly.type
_entity_poly.pdbx_seq_one_letter_code
_entity_poly.pdbx_strand_id
1 'polypeptide(L)'
;MKDALALVFLGALAAMLISSTVGTTLLVPTGVVSLDRVLPTWLTWWTGDAMGVLVVAPLLLTMVKLPWRRYRYVDPARLAEFVMLLVATFGLMLLTERSLGVVFVAFPLLVWAAWRFQLPGAAPVGLIASALAIHAAVVGYGVFAGKNQSDTMTILQLFNGSIALTGLLLSVAVTERIRMQAELERACGQLGDVIEHIDRAMRPGEPSHLREWAERHTR
;
A
#
# COMPACT_ATOMS: atom_id res chain seq x y z
N MET A 1 -11.73 11.68 -10.56
CA MET A 1 -10.79 10.66 -10.06
C MET A 1 -11.00 9.29 -10.72
N LYS A 2 -12.24 8.84 -10.91
CA LYS A 2 -12.55 7.57 -11.61
C LYS A 2 -12.00 7.52 -13.05
N ASP A 3 -12.13 8.60 -13.81
CA ASP A 3 -11.67 8.64 -15.21
C ASP A 3 -10.14 8.59 -15.34
N ALA A 4 -9.42 9.26 -14.43
CA ALA A 4 -7.96 9.23 -14.39
C ALA A 4 -7.44 7.84 -13.97
N LEU A 5 -8.11 7.17 -13.01
CA LEU A 5 -7.80 5.80 -12.63
C LEU A 5 -8.08 4.83 -13.78
N ALA A 6 -9.20 4.99 -14.47
CA ALA A 6 -9.55 4.18 -15.64
C ALA A 6 -8.54 4.36 -16.78
N LEU A 7 -8.12 5.59 -17.08
CA LEU A 7 -7.10 5.88 -18.09
C LEU A 7 -5.73 5.30 -17.72
N VAL A 8 -5.31 5.37 -16.45
CA VAL A 8 -4.06 4.77 -16.00
C VAL A 8 -4.13 3.24 -16.05
N PHE A 9 -5.26 2.65 -15.64
CA PHE A 9 -5.46 1.20 -15.74
C PHE A 9 -5.49 0.74 -17.19
N LEU A 10 -6.27 1.39 -18.06
CA LEU A 10 -6.36 1.09 -19.49
C LEU A 10 -5.01 1.30 -20.18
N GLY A 11 -4.29 2.37 -19.84
CA GLY A 11 -2.96 2.65 -20.37
C GLY A 11 -1.95 1.57 -19.96
N ALA A 12 -1.95 1.16 -18.68
CA ALA A 12 -1.11 0.06 -18.21
C ALA A 12 -1.49 -1.26 -18.91
N LEU A 13 -2.77 -1.60 -18.99
CA LEU A 13 -3.25 -2.83 -19.63
C LEU A 13 -2.90 -2.86 -21.12
N ALA A 14 -3.07 -1.75 -21.83
CA ALA A 14 -2.71 -1.62 -23.23
C ALA A 14 -1.19 -1.72 -23.43
N ALA A 15 -0.39 -1.07 -22.60
CA ALA A 15 1.07 -1.18 -22.65
C ALA A 15 1.55 -2.61 -22.42
N MET A 16 0.96 -3.32 -21.47
CA MET A 16 1.25 -4.74 -21.20
C MET A 16 0.87 -5.65 -22.38
N LEU A 17 -0.32 -5.43 -22.95
CA LEU A 17 -0.77 -6.17 -24.14
C LEU A 17 0.16 -5.94 -25.33
N ILE A 18 0.57 -4.70 -25.57
CA ILE A 18 1.52 -4.35 -26.63
C ILE A 18 2.88 -4.99 -26.37
N SER A 19 3.43 -4.82 -25.16
CA SER A 19 4.71 -5.39 -24.73
C SER A 19 4.77 -6.91 -24.95
N SER A 20 3.78 -7.64 -24.42
CA SER A 20 3.73 -9.11 -24.52
C SER A 20 3.53 -9.59 -25.94
N THR A 21 2.72 -8.88 -26.74
CA THR A 21 2.47 -9.23 -28.14
C THR A 21 3.72 -9.00 -28.99
N VAL A 22 4.36 -7.84 -28.86
CA VAL A 22 5.59 -7.51 -29.59
C VAL A 22 6.72 -8.45 -29.17
N GLY A 23 6.90 -8.67 -27.87
CA GLY A 23 7.92 -9.54 -27.32
C GLY A 23 7.82 -10.98 -27.81
N THR A 24 6.63 -11.58 -27.71
CA THR A 24 6.41 -12.97 -28.13
C THR A 24 6.50 -13.11 -29.65
N THR A 25 5.99 -12.14 -30.41
CA THR A 25 6.03 -12.18 -31.88
C THR A 25 7.46 -12.03 -32.42
N LEU A 26 8.32 -11.25 -31.76
CA LEU A 26 9.75 -11.14 -32.12
C LEU A 26 10.53 -12.42 -31.83
N LEU A 27 10.10 -13.24 -30.86
CA LEU A 27 10.77 -14.48 -30.49
C LEU A 27 10.47 -15.66 -31.42
N VAL A 28 9.30 -15.69 -32.07
CA VAL A 28 8.93 -16.72 -33.05
C VAL A 28 9.92 -16.82 -34.22
N PRO A 29 10.27 -15.73 -34.94
CA PRO A 29 11.20 -15.80 -36.06
C PRO A 29 12.64 -16.07 -35.64
N THR A 30 13.00 -15.86 -34.36
CA THR A 30 14.33 -16.24 -33.82
C THR A 30 14.49 -17.74 -33.54
N GLY A 31 13.40 -18.52 -33.67
CA GLY A 31 13.40 -19.96 -33.38
C GLY A 31 13.49 -20.31 -31.89
N VAL A 32 13.51 -19.31 -31.01
CA VAL A 32 13.58 -19.50 -29.54
C VAL A 32 12.25 -20.01 -28.99
N VAL A 33 11.12 -19.65 -29.63
CA VAL A 33 9.77 -20.08 -29.22
C VAL A 33 9.08 -20.73 -30.41
N SER A 34 8.65 -21.99 -30.23
CA SER A 34 7.85 -22.71 -31.21
C SER A 34 6.39 -22.24 -31.22
N LEU A 35 5.69 -22.43 -32.34
CA LEU A 35 4.32 -21.92 -32.53
C LEU A 35 3.32 -22.45 -31.50
N ASP A 36 3.51 -23.67 -31.01
CA ASP A 36 2.71 -24.30 -29.95
C ASP A 36 2.94 -23.68 -28.57
N ARG A 37 4.05 -22.96 -28.38
CA ARG A 37 4.44 -22.31 -27.11
C ARG A 37 4.17 -20.81 -27.09
N VAL A 38 3.67 -20.24 -28.18
CA VAL A 38 3.38 -18.80 -28.30
C VAL A 38 2.41 -18.33 -27.22
N LEU A 39 1.26 -19.01 -27.05
CA LEU A 39 0.27 -18.59 -26.06
C LEU A 39 0.77 -18.74 -24.61
N PRO A 40 1.37 -19.87 -24.19
CA PRO A 40 1.99 -19.99 -22.87
C PRO A 40 3.08 -18.93 -22.59
N THR A 41 3.94 -18.65 -23.57
CA THR A 41 5.00 -17.64 -23.42
C THR A 41 4.41 -16.23 -23.32
N TRP A 42 3.42 -15.91 -24.16
CA TRP A 42 2.71 -14.64 -24.13
C TRP A 42 2.04 -14.39 -22.80
N LEU A 43 1.34 -15.40 -22.25
CA LEU A 43 0.70 -15.32 -20.94
C LEU A 43 1.73 -15.10 -19.83
N THR A 44 2.87 -15.78 -19.89
CA THR A 44 3.96 -15.61 -18.90
C THR A 44 4.54 -14.20 -18.92
N TRP A 45 4.70 -13.61 -20.12
CA TRP A 45 5.20 -12.24 -20.27
C TRP A 45 4.16 -11.23 -19.79
N TRP A 46 2.89 -11.44 -20.14
CA TRP A 46 1.80 -10.57 -19.73
C TRP A 46 1.60 -10.57 -18.21
N THR A 47 1.65 -11.74 -17.57
CA THR A 47 1.57 -11.82 -16.10
C THR A 47 2.80 -11.23 -15.44
N GLY A 48 3.99 -11.38 -16.04
CA GLY A 48 5.21 -10.71 -15.60
C GLY A 48 5.05 -9.19 -15.58
N ASP A 49 4.58 -8.60 -16.69
CA ASP A 49 4.33 -7.16 -16.79
C ASP A 49 3.27 -6.72 -15.77
N ALA A 50 2.21 -7.53 -15.56
CA ALA A 50 1.16 -7.27 -14.57
C ALA A 50 1.72 -7.20 -13.15
N MET A 51 2.57 -8.16 -12.78
CA MET A 51 3.21 -8.18 -11.47
C MET A 51 4.16 -6.99 -11.30
N GLY A 52 4.89 -6.60 -12.34
CA GLY A 52 5.71 -5.39 -12.35
C GLY A 52 4.89 -4.14 -12.04
N VAL A 53 3.76 -3.95 -12.71
CA VAL A 53 2.85 -2.83 -12.43
C VAL A 53 2.30 -2.90 -11.00
N LEU A 54 1.83 -4.06 -10.55
CA LEU A 54 1.23 -4.23 -9.22
C LEU A 54 2.22 -3.98 -8.08
N VAL A 55 3.50 -4.31 -8.25
CA VAL A 55 4.53 -4.12 -7.22
C VAL A 55 5.13 -2.71 -7.28
N VAL A 56 5.35 -2.16 -8.48
CA VAL A 56 6.07 -0.88 -8.66
C VAL A 56 5.14 0.33 -8.64
N ALA A 57 3.97 0.25 -9.27
CA ALA A 57 3.06 1.40 -9.37
C ALA A 57 2.64 1.98 -7.99
N PRO A 58 2.35 1.17 -6.95
CA PRO A 58 2.01 1.71 -5.64
C PRO A 58 3.14 2.56 -5.05
N LEU A 59 4.40 2.14 -5.23
CA LEU A 59 5.56 2.88 -4.79
C LEU A 59 5.67 4.22 -5.53
N LEU A 60 5.55 4.21 -6.86
CA LEU A 60 5.57 5.43 -7.67
C LEU A 60 4.43 6.39 -7.28
N LEU A 61 3.23 5.87 -7.04
CA LEU A 61 2.08 6.65 -6.60
C LEU A 61 2.33 7.31 -5.24
N THR A 62 2.98 6.62 -4.30
CA THR A 62 3.37 7.23 -3.02
C THR A 62 4.36 8.36 -3.24
N MET A 63 5.39 8.16 -4.08
CA MET A 63 6.39 9.19 -4.38
C MET A 63 5.78 10.43 -5.04
N VAL A 64 4.84 10.26 -5.97
CA VAL A 64 4.20 11.38 -6.70
C VAL A 64 3.15 12.10 -5.85
N LYS A 65 2.36 11.37 -5.06
CA LYS A 65 1.28 11.96 -4.23
C LYS A 65 1.77 12.52 -2.89
N LEU A 66 2.97 12.19 -2.45
CA LEU A 66 3.59 12.80 -1.28
C LEU A 66 4.00 14.24 -1.64
N PRO A 67 3.32 15.29 -1.12
CA PRO A 67 3.79 16.64 -1.36
C PRO A 67 5.17 16.78 -0.71
N TRP A 68 6.18 17.09 -1.51
CA TRP A 68 7.56 17.39 -1.09
C TRP A 68 7.64 18.31 0.14
N ARG A 69 6.62 19.17 0.32
CA ARG A 69 6.48 20.11 1.44
C ARG A 69 6.18 19.46 2.81
N ARG A 70 5.65 18.22 2.84
CA ARG A 70 5.37 17.46 4.08
C ARG A 70 6.63 16.78 4.63
N TYR A 71 7.71 16.70 3.84
CA TYR A 71 9.00 16.16 4.26
C TYR A 71 9.79 17.10 5.18
N ARG A 72 9.38 18.36 5.32
CA ARG A 72 10.10 19.36 6.13
C ARG A 72 9.93 19.16 7.65
N TYR A 73 8.99 18.31 8.07
CA TYR A 73 8.69 18.01 9.47
C TYR A 73 8.36 16.53 9.70
N VAL A 74 9.17 15.63 9.11
CA VAL A 74 9.08 14.20 9.48
C VAL A 74 9.73 14.04 10.84
N ASP A 75 8.97 13.58 11.83
CA ASP A 75 9.50 13.23 13.14
C ASP A 75 10.65 12.21 12.97
N PRO A 76 11.87 12.52 13.44
CA PRO A 76 13.04 11.64 13.32
C PRO A 76 12.78 10.24 13.85
N ALA A 77 11.97 10.10 14.90
CA ALA A 77 11.62 8.80 15.47
C ALA A 77 10.81 7.96 14.46
N ARG A 78 9.90 8.59 13.71
CA ARG A 78 9.08 7.93 12.69
C ARG A 78 9.89 7.52 11.47
N LEU A 79 10.90 8.32 11.10
CA LEU A 79 11.84 7.96 10.04
C LEU A 79 12.72 6.80 10.46
N ALA A 80 13.24 6.81 11.70
CA ALA A 80 14.03 5.72 12.25
C ALA A 80 13.23 4.41 12.30
N GLU A 81 11.96 4.47 12.72
CA GLU A 81 11.05 3.33 12.73
C GLU A 81 10.83 2.77 11.30
N PHE A 82 10.65 3.64 10.32
CA PHE A 82 10.50 3.24 8.91
C PHE A 82 11.75 2.57 8.36
N VAL A 83 12.93 3.16 8.60
CA VAL A 83 14.21 2.59 8.15
C VAL A 83 14.47 1.26 8.85
N MET A 84 14.20 1.16 10.16
CA MET A 84 14.34 -0.08 10.93
C MET A 84 13.45 -1.18 10.37
N LEU A 85 12.20 -0.85 9.99
CA LEU A 85 11.28 -1.78 9.36
C LEU A 85 11.82 -2.31 8.02
N LEU A 86 12.38 -1.45 7.18
CA LEU A 86 12.96 -1.86 5.90
C LEU A 86 14.20 -2.75 6.09
N VAL A 87 15.08 -2.38 7.02
CA VAL A 87 16.28 -3.16 7.35
C VAL A 87 15.90 -4.51 7.95
N ALA A 88 14.94 -4.54 8.88
CA ALA A 88 14.44 -5.78 9.47
C ALA A 88 13.79 -6.67 8.42
N THR A 89 12.99 -6.10 7.52
CA THR A 89 12.36 -6.83 6.41
C THR A 89 13.43 -7.46 5.52
N PHE A 90 14.39 -6.67 5.07
CA PHE A 90 15.47 -7.16 4.22
C PHE A 90 16.29 -8.25 4.92
N GLY A 91 16.70 -8.02 6.17
CA GLY A 91 17.48 -8.97 6.95
C GLY A 91 16.74 -10.29 7.20
N LEU A 92 15.48 -10.24 7.64
CA LEU A 92 14.68 -11.45 7.89
C LEU A 92 14.43 -12.25 6.62
N MET A 93 14.19 -11.57 5.49
CA MET A 93 14.03 -12.24 4.20
C MET A 93 15.32 -12.94 3.76
N LEU A 94 16.47 -12.29 3.88
CA LEU A 94 17.77 -12.92 3.58
C LEU A 94 18.05 -14.13 4.48
N LEU A 95 17.72 -14.05 5.77
CA LEU A 95 17.90 -15.16 6.71
C LEU A 95 17.00 -16.36 6.39
N THR A 96 15.83 -16.12 5.80
CA THR A 96 14.83 -17.17 5.50
C THR A 96 14.81 -17.60 4.05
N GLU A 97 15.64 -17.00 3.20
CA GLU A 97 15.66 -17.15 1.75
C GLU A 97 15.89 -18.59 1.28
N ARG A 98 16.63 -19.37 2.08
CA ARG A 98 16.94 -20.78 1.82
C ARG A 98 15.82 -21.74 2.25
N SER A 99 14.71 -21.23 2.78
CA SER A 99 13.64 -22.02 3.37
C SER A 99 12.26 -21.59 2.84
N LEU A 100 11.20 -22.34 3.19
CA LEU A 100 9.82 -21.90 2.98
C LEU A 100 9.47 -20.63 3.80
N GLY A 101 10.31 -20.26 4.76
CA GLY A 101 10.10 -19.14 5.66
C GLY A 101 9.95 -17.78 4.98
N VAL A 102 10.56 -17.58 3.80
CA VAL A 102 10.46 -16.31 3.05
C VAL A 102 9.01 -15.92 2.79
N VAL A 103 8.16 -16.90 2.43
CA VAL A 103 6.74 -16.65 2.13
C VAL A 103 5.97 -16.32 3.40
N PHE A 104 6.26 -17.04 4.50
CA PHE A 104 5.56 -16.86 5.77
C PHE A 104 5.96 -15.59 6.52
N VAL A 105 7.19 -15.11 6.36
CA VAL A 105 7.69 -13.89 7.02
C VAL A 105 7.26 -12.63 6.28
N ALA A 106 7.09 -12.72 4.96
CA ALA A 106 6.67 -11.58 4.15
C ALA A 106 5.31 -11.00 4.57
N PHE A 107 4.31 -11.86 4.79
CA PHE A 107 2.94 -11.40 5.11
C PHE A 107 2.84 -10.67 6.45
N PRO A 108 3.37 -11.18 7.58
CA PRO A 108 3.36 -10.46 8.85
C PRO A 108 4.06 -9.09 8.78
N LEU A 109 5.21 -9.02 8.10
CA LEU A 109 5.93 -7.76 7.90
C LEU A 109 5.11 -6.78 7.06
N LEU A 110 4.46 -7.28 6.01
CA LEU A 110 3.58 -6.49 5.15
C LEU A 110 2.37 -5.97 5.92
N VAL A 111 1.73 -6.80 6.76
CA VAL A 111 0.62 -6.41 7.63
C VAL A 111 1.06 -5.31 8.59
N TRP A 112 2.20 -5.48 9.24
CA TRP A 112 2.76 -4.49 10.15
C TRP A 112 3.05 -3.16 9.43
N ALA A 113 3.68 -3.23 8.25
CA ALA A 113 4.00 -2.07 7.44
C ALA A 113 2.74 -1.33 6.97
N ALA A 114 1.72 -2.05 6.50
CA ALA A 114 0.44 -1.48 6.09
C ALA A 114 -0.32 -0.85 7.27
N TRP A 115 -0.31 -1.50 8.44
CA TRP A 115 -0.95 -0.94 9.64
C TRP A 115 -0.26 0.35 10.10
N ARG A 116 1.07 0.35 10.18
CA ARG A 116 1.83 1.44 10.78
C ARG A 116 2.04 2.62 9.83
N PHE A 117 2.36 2.31 8.57
CA PHE A 117 2.80 3.28 7.57
C PHE A 117 1.89 3.32 6.34
N GLN A 118 0.79 2.56 6.31
CA GLN A 118 -0.13 2.47 5.17
C GLN A 118 0.61 2.09 3.88
N LEU A 119 0.17 2.63 2.74
CA LEU A 119 0.74 2.36 1.43
C LEU A 119 2.25 2.70 1.33
N PRO A 120 2.75 3.84 1.87
CA PRO A 120 4.18 4.16 1.88
C PRO A 120 5.09 3.12 2.55
N GLY A 121 4.59 2.33 3.51
CA GLY A 121 5.36 1.23 4.11
C GLY A 121 5.12 -0.12 3.46
N ALA A 122 3.87 -0.43 3.11
CA ALA A 122 3.54 -1.70 2.50
C ALA A 122 4.17 -1.87 1.11
N ALA A 123 4.22 -0.79 0.31
CA ALA A 123 4.79 -0.83 -1.05
C ALA A 123 6.28 -1.23 -1.09
N PRO A 124 7.20 -0.58 -0.34
CA PRO A 124 8.61 -0.99 -0.34
C PRO A 124 8.83 -2.36 0.29
N VAL A 125 8.06 -2.76 1.31
CA VAL A 125 8.13 -4.13 1.85
C VAL A 125 7.74 -5.17 0.81
N GLY A 126 6.64 -4.95 0.09
CA GLY A 126 6.23 -5.82 -1.00
C GLY A 126 7.24 -5.89 -2.14
N LEU A 127 7.88 -4.76 -2.46
CA LEU A 127 8.95 -4.71 -3.46
C LEU A 127 10.20 -5.51 -3.04
N ILE A 128 10.65 -5.34 -1.79
CA ILE A 128 11.78 -6.12 -1.25
C ILE A 128 11.47 -7.61 -1.27
N ALA A 129 10.27 -7.99 -0.83
CA ALA A 129 9.79 -9.37 -0.86
C ALA A 129 9.81 -9.96 -2.27
N SER A 130 9.27 -9.22 -3.23
CA SER A 130 9.23 -9.62 -4.63
C SER A 130 10.63 -9.77 -5.23
N ALA A 131 11.51 -8.79 -4.99
CA ALA A 131 12.88 -8.81 -5.50
C ALA A 131 13.68 -10.01 -4.97
N LEU A 132 13.57 -10.31 -3.67
CA LEU A 132 14.26 -11.45 -3.06
C LEU A 132 13.66 -12.79 -3.51
N ALA A 133 12.34 -12.88 -3.69
CA ALA A 133 11.73 -14.09 -4.26
C ALA A 133 12.19 -14.33 -5.71
N ILE A 134 12.28 -13.29 -6.53
CA ILE A 134 12.82 -13.36 -7.89
C ILE A 134 14.29 -13.80 -7.86
N HIS A 135 15.10 -13.25 -6.94
CA HIS A 135 16.49 -13.66 -6.78
C HIS A 135 16.61 -15.16 -6.43
N ALA A 136 15.86 -15.63 -5.44
CA ALA A 136 15.82 -17.03 -5.05
C ALA A 136 15.37 -17.95 -6.19
N ALA A 137 14.43 -17.52 -7.02
CA ALA A 137 13.96 -18.24 -8.19
C ALA A 137 15.00 -18.32 -9.31
N VAL A 138 15.75 -17.24 -9.55
CA VAL A 138 16.82 -17.20 -10.57
C VAL A 138 17.98 -18.10 -10.20
N VAL A 139 18.41 -18.06 -8.94
CA VAL A 139 19.53 -18.90 -8.47
C VAL A 139 19.07 -20.34 -8.19
N GLY A 140 17.78 -20.56 -7.97
CA GLY A 140 17.19 -21.90 -7.85
C GLY A 140 17.36 -22.54 -6.47
N TYR A 141 17.16 -21.78 -5.39
CA TYR A 141 17.18 -22.32 -4.02
C TYR A 141 15.88 -22.05 -3.25
N GLY A 142 15.81 -22.59 -2.03
CA GLY A 142 14.62 -22.47 -1.18
C GLY A 142 13.41 -23.13 -1.81
N VAL A 143 12.30 -22.39 -1.89
CA VAL A 143 11.01 -22.86 -2.44
C VAL A 143 11.11 -23.25 -3.92
N PHE A 144 12.10 -22.72 -4.64
CA PHE A 144 12.30 -22.92 -6.07
C PHE A 144 13.31 -24.03 -6.41
N ALA A 145 13.94 -24.64 -5.39
CA ALA A 145 14.94 -25.67 -5.60
C ALA A 145 14.36 -26.90 -6.33
N GLY A 146 15.00 -27.31 -7.42
CA GLY A 146 14.61 -28.49 -8.20
C GLY A 146 13.27 -28.37 -8.95
N LYS A 147 12.70 -27.17 -9.04
CA LYS A 147 11.47 -26.91 -9.80
C LYS A 147 11.77 -26.66 -11.28
N ASN A 148 10.84 -27.08 -12.13
CA ASN A 148 10.89 -26.72 -13.55
C ASN A 148 10.53 -25.22 -13.72
N GLN A 149 10.81 -24.66 -14.90
CA GLN A 149 10.59 -23.24 -15.16
C GLN A 149 9.12 -22.82 -15.01
N SER A 150 8.17 -23.66 -15.41
CA SER A 150 6.74 -23.37 -15.34
C SER A 150 6.24 -23.31 -13.89
N ASP A 151 6.67 -24.23 -13.04
CA ASP A 151 6.35 -24.26 -11.62
C ASP A 151 6.94 -23.04 -10.90
N THR A 152 8.21 -22.72 -11.18
CA THR A 152 8.87 -21.53 -10.62
C THR A 152 8.12 -20.25 -10.99
N MET A 153 7.73 -20.10 -12.26
CA MET A 153 6.94 -18.94 -12.72
C MET A 153 5.57 -18.88 -12.05
N THR A 154 4.88 -20.01 -11.91
CA THR A 154 3.58 -20.08 -11.25
C THR A 154 3.67 -19.66 -9.78
N ILE A 155 4.66 -20.18 -9.05
CA ILE A 155 4.89 -19.84 -7.64
C ILE A 155 5.23 -18.36 -7.50
N LEU A 156 6.11 -17.81 -8.35
CA LEU A 156 6.45 -16.38 -8.32
C LEU A 156 5.24 -15.48 -8.58
N GLN A 157 4.42 -15.81 -9.58
CA GLN A 157 3.23 -15.03 -9.92
C GLN A 157 2.19 -15.07 -8.78
N LEU A 158 1.96 -16.25 -8.19
CA LEU A 158 1.06 -16.39 -7.04
C LEU A 158 1.57 -15.60 -5.82
N PHE A 159 2.87 -15.67 -5.55
CA PHE A 159 3.48 -14.95 -4.44
C PHE A 159 3.40 -13.43 -4.62
N ASN A 160 3.87 -12.92 -5.77
CA ASN A 160 3.86 -11.49 -6.08
C ASN A 160 2.44 -10.93 -6.12
N GLY A 161 1.50 -11.66 -6.74
CA GLY A 161 0.10 -11.27 -6.80
C GLY A 161 -0.53 -11.21 -5.42
N SER A 162 -0.27 -12.21 -4.57
CA SER A 162 -0.79 -12.25 -3.20
C SER A 162 -0.22 -11.11 -2.35
N ILE A 163 1.09 -10.89 -2.36
CA ILE A 163 1.71 -9.79 -1.60
C ILE A 163 1.20 -8.44 -2.07
N ALA A 164 1.15 -8.19 -3.38
CA ALA A 164 0.70 -6.91 -3.90
C ALA A 164 -0.77 -6.66 -3.54
N LEU A 165 -1.64 -7.65 -3.74
CA LEU A 165 -3.06 -7.54 -3.43
C LEU A 165 -3.29 -7.34 -1.93
N THR A 166 -2.68 -8.16 -1.07
CA THR A 166 -2.80 -8.03 0.38
C THR A 166 -2.26 -6.69 0.87
N GLY A 167 -1.09 -6.26 0.39
CA GLY A 167 -0.48 -4.99 0.77
C GLY A 167 -1.35 -3.80 0.38
N LEU A 168 -1.92 -3.83 -0.82
CA LEU A 168 -2.85 -2.80 -1.30
C LEU A 168 -4.15 -2.77 -0.49
N LEU A 169 -4.81 -3.92 -0.34
CA LEU A 169 -6.08 -4.02 0.39
C LEU A 169 -5.93 -3.60 1.85
N LEU A 170 -4.87 -4.06 2.54
CA LEU A 170 -4.60 -3.66 3.91
C LEU A 170 -4.31 -2.16 4.01
N SER A 171 -3.52 -1.63 3.09
CA SER A 171 -3.22 -0.19 3.06
C SER A 171 -4.48 0.64 2.87
N VAL A 172 -5.38 0.24 1.97
CA VAL A 172 -6.67 0.90 1.75
C VAL A 172 -7.54 0.79 2.99
N ALA A 173 -7.72 -0.42 3.53
CA ALA A 173 -8.56 -0.65 4.70
C ALA A 173 -8.10 0.16 5.93
N VAL A 174 -6.79 0.19 6.19
CA VAL A 174 -6.21 0.99 7.29
C VAL A 174 -6.40 2.48 7.04
N THR A 175 -6.18 2.95 5.81
CA THR A 175 -6.35 4.36 5.45
C THR A 175 -7.81 4.79 5.59
N GLU A 176 -8.75 3.98 5.11
CA GLU A 176 -10.19 4.23 5.24
C GLU A 176 -10.62 4.21 6.70
N ARG A 177 -10.14 3.25 7.51
CA ARG A 177 -10.40 3.20 8.95
C ARG A 177 -9.97 4.50 9.64
N ILE A 178 -8.75 4.96 9.40
CA ILE A 178 -8.24 6.20 10.01
C ILE A 178 -9.06 7.41 9.56
N ARG A 179 -9.47 7.44 8.29
CA ARG A 179 -10.27 8.53 7.75
C ARG A 179 -11.67 8.57 8.35
N MET A 180 -12.34 7.43 8.43
CA MET A 180 -13.66 7.30 9.07
C MET A 180 -13.61 7.71 10.55
N GLN A 181 -12.58 7.29 11.28
CA GLN A 181 -12.38 7.70 12.68
C GLN A 181 -12.23 9.22 12.82
N ALA A 182 -11.41 9.85 11.98
CA ALA A 182 -11.24 11.29 12.00
C ALA A 182 -12.51 12.06 11.58
N GLU A 183 -13.34 11.49 10.71
CA GLU A 183 -14.64 12.07 10.33
C GLU A 183 -15.64 11.99 11.48
N LEU A 184 -15.68 10.86 12.20
CA LEU A 184 -16.52 10.70 13.39
C LEU A 184 -16.12 11.67 14.52
N GLU A 185 -14.82 11.77 14.82
CA GLU A 185 -14.30 12.70 15.84
C GLU A 185 -14.66 14.15 15.52
N ARG A 186 -14.57 14.55 14.24
CA ARG A 186 -14.98 15.89 13.80
C ARG A 186 -16.48 16.11 13.94
N ALA A 187 -17.30 15.13 13.56
CA ALA A 187 -18.76 15.23 13.70
C ALA A 187 -19.17 15.35 15.18
N CYS A 188 -18.57 14.56 16.07
CA CYS A 188 -18.78 14.67 17.51
C CYS A 188 -18.34 16.02 18.07
N GLY A 189 -17.18 16.54 17.63
CA GLY A 189 -16.72 17.88 18.02
C GLY A 189 -17.68 18.98 17.60
N GLN A 190 -18.18 18.94 16.35
CA GLN A 190 -19.16 19.90 15.85
C GLN A 190 -20.48 19.86 16.62
N LEU A 191 -20.96 18.67 16.98
CA LEU A 191 -22.16 18.53 17.81
C LEU A 191 -21.94 19.09 19.23
N GLY A 192 -20.75 18.86 19.80
CA GLY A 192 -20.35 19.43 21.09
C GLY A 192 -20.37 20.97 21.07
N ASP A 193 -19.78 21.57 20.04
CA ASP A 193 -19.74 23.03 19.87
C ASP A 193 -21.16 23.63 19.73
N VAL A 194 -22.06 22.95 19.01
CA VAL A 194 -23.45 23.39 18.85
C VAL A 194 -24.22 23.30 20.16
N ILE A 195 -24.06 22.21 20.92
CA ILE A 195 -24.69 22.03 22.24
C ILE A 195 -24.19 23.12 23.20
N GLU A 196 -22.89 23.40 23.23
CA GLU A 196 -22.32 24.44 24.07
C GLU A 196 -22.85 25.84 23.70
N HIS A 197 -23.02 26.11 22.39
CA HIS A 197 -23.61 27.36 21.94
C HIS A 197 -25.06 27.53 22.40
N ILE A 198 -25.87 26.46 22.32
CA ILE A 198 -27.26 26.46 22.78
C ILE A 198 -27.34 26.59 24.31
N ASP A 199 -26.49 25.89 25.07
CA ASP A 199 -26.43 26.00 26.54
C ASP A 199 -26.07 27.42 26.98
N ARG A 200 -25.08 28.06 26.33
CA ARG A 200 -24.74 29.46 26.58
C ARG A 200 -25.87 30.42 26.24
N ALA A 201 -26.66 30.15 25.20
CA ALA A 201 -27.81 30.97 24.82
C ALA A 201 -29.01 30.77 25.77
N MET A 202 -29.19 29.57 26.31
CA MET A 202 -30.27 29.24 27.25
C MET A 202 -29.91 29.51 28.72
N ARG A 203 -28.62 29.66 29.07
CA ARG A 203 -28.20 30.08 30.40
C ARG A 203 -28.90 31.40 30.72
N PRO A 204 -29.77 31.46 31.75
CA PRO A 204 -30.36 32.72 32.15
C PRO A 204 -29.20 33.64 32.52
N GLY A 205 -29.00 34.70 31.73
CA GLY A 205 -28.21 35.82 32.22
C GLY A 205 -28.88 36.25 33.51
N GLU A 206 -28.22 36.05 34.64
CA GLU A 206 -28.66 36.60 35.91
C GLU A 206 -28.88 38.09 35.64
N PRO A 207 -30.14 38.56 35.61
CA PRO A 207 -30.40 39.81 34.93
C PRO A 207 -29.79 40.90 35.79
N SER A 208 -28.93 41.73 35.19
CA SER A 208 -28.12 42.74 35.89
C SER A 208 -28.94 43.65 36.81
N HIS A 209 -30.23 43.80 36.54
CA HIS A 209 -31.16 44.53 37.39
C HIS A 209 -31.41 43.88 38.77
N LEU A 210 -31.31 42.56 38.92
CA LEU A 210 -31.46 41.88 40.22
C LEU A 210 -30.21 42.03 41.10
N ARG A 211 -29.01 42.08 40.50
CA ARG A 211 -27.77 42.42 41.23
C ARG A 211 -27.79 43.86 41.72
N GLU A 212 -28.19 44.81 40.87
CA GLU A 212 -28.33 46.22 41.26
C GLU A 212 -29.48 46.49 42.26
N TRP A 213 -30.54 45.67 42.25
CA TRP A 213 -31.63 45.76 43.22
C TRP A 213 -31.19 45.22 44.60
N ALA A 214 -30.46 44.11 44.64
CA ALA A 214 -29.92 43.52 45.85
C ALA A 214 -28.88 44.42 46.54
N GLU A 215 -27.98 45.05 45.77
CA GLU A 215 -27.00 46.01 46.30
C GLU A 215 -27.64 47.31 46.83
N ARG A 216 -28.80 47.71 46.30
CA ARG A 216 -29.54 48.89 46.78
C ARG A 216 -30.39 48.64 48.03
N HIS A 217 -30.76 47.40 48.33
CA HIS A 217 -31.62 47.06 49.49
C HIS A 217 -30.87 46.40 50.65
N THR A 218 -29.55 46.26 50.56
CA THR A 218 -28.68 45.74 51.63
C THR A 218 -27.81 46.82 52.30
N ARG A 219 -28.09 48.10 52.06
CA ARG A 219 -27.52 49.24 52.80
C ARG A 219 -28.56 49.94 53.66
#